data_AF-A0A4R9JIL9-F1
#
_entry.id   AF-A0A4R9JIL9-F1
#
_cell.length_a   1.000
_cell.length_b   1.000
_cell.length_c   1.000
_cell.angle_alpha   90.00
_cell.angle_beta   90.00
_cell.angle_gamma   90.00
#
_symmetry.space_group_name_H-M   'P 1'
#
loop_
_entity.id
_entity.type
_entity.pdbx_description
1 polymer ?
#
loop_
_entity_poly.entity_id
_entity_poly.type
_entity_poly.pdbx_seq_one_letter_code
_entity_poly.pdbx_strand_id
1 'polypeptide(L)'
;MEKQKSDQLIRDTMKAAGLTDAFIADFITKVDAVRNGETGMVNWEEVGDLDPKTDEISLETIHSSYATDLSLLSKLVVIKLNGGLGTSMGLDKAKSLIPIKDSMSFLAVMSKQIEFIRSEYGVDVPLLFMDSYNTQKDSQKELEKNGFKQTLRTSFLQNKVPRLDAKTFVPIQNKNEKENWCPPGHGDIYFTMVQEGILDELLSKGFEIAFLSNGDNLGATVDPHIVSYLLKEDIHFAMEMTPKTLADKKGGAIYRKTLSGKFIKYELLETAQVPKEHENEFSGLGKFRTFSTNNLWINLRALKERFNQGNFSLSLIVNPKQVDGKPVIQLETAMGSAVGNFSKFKGIIIPRDRFAPVKKTEDYLIRRSDAYVLNSDFSLTMTKERKSAGLGEILVLLDETHYKKIDQFDSLFKEYPSLLYCEELVVSGEILFDVPVALKGKVKFQNLSGGLKTISSLNRKEFQNETISL
;
A
#
# COMPACT_ATOMS: atom_id res chain seq x y z
N MET A 1 16.64 15.39 33.12
CA MET A 1 17.09 14.03 33.49
C MET A 1 16.33 12.94 32.76
N GLU A 2 15.01 13.06 32.57
CA GLU A 2 14.18 12.00 31.94
C GLU A 2 14.45 11.82 30.43
N LYS A 3 14.66 12.91 29.67
CA LYS A 3 15.03 12.87 28.24
C LYS A 3 16.35 12.16 27.98
N GLN A 4 17.44 12.60 28.63
CA GLN A 4 18.77 11.99 28.44
C GLN A 4 18.76 10.49 28.75
N LYS A 5 18.05 10.08 29.81
CA LYS A 5 17.91 8.68 30.17
C LYS A 5 17.13 7.88 29.11
N SER A 6 15.99 8.38 28.65
CA SER A 6 15.20 7.70 27.60
C SER A 6 15.95 7.64 26.27
N ASP A 7 16.66 8.71 25.87
CA ASP A 7 17.50 8.73 24.67
C ASP A 7 18.63 7.70 24.74
N GLN A 8 19.30 7.60 25.89
CA GLN A 8 20.34 6.60 26.08
C GLN A 8 19.77 5.19 25.97
N LEU A 9 18.62 4.91 26.61
CA LEU A 9 17.98 3.60 26.53
C LEU A 9 17.52 3.26 25.10
N ILE A 10 17.01 4.22 24.34
CA ILE A 10 16.67 4.05 22.93
C ILE A 10 17.93 3.68 22.13
N ARG A 11 19.02 4.44 22.30
CA ARG A 11 20.30 4.19 21.62
C ARG A 11 20.83 2.81 21.94
N ASP A 12 20.88 2.44 23.21
CA ASP A 12 21.39 1.14 23.66
C ASP A 12 20.53 -0.01 23.10
N THR A 13 19.20 0.13 23.17
CA THR A 13 18.24 -0.87 22.66
C THR A 13 18.39 -1.07 21.15
N MET A 14 18.50 0.02 20.40
CA MET A 14 18.63 -0.02 18.94
C MET A 14 20.01 -0.51 18.48
N LYS A 15 21.10 -0.11 19.18
CA LYS A 15 22.46 -0.62 18.92
C LYS A 15 22.56 -2.11 19.19
N ALA A 16 21.97 -2.59 20.29
CA ALA A 16 21.91 -4.02 20.60
C ALA A 16 21.16 -4.82 19.52
N ALA A 17 20.21 -4.19 18.82
CA ALA A 17 19.50 -4.78 17.68
C ALA A 17 20.23 -4.64 16.34
N GLY A 18 21.45 -4.10 16.30
CA GLY A 18 22.28 -3.96 15.10
C GLY A 18 21.92 -2.78 14.19
N LEU A 19 21.12 -1.81 14.67
CA LEU A 19 20.73 -0.66 13.86
C LEU A 19 21.86 0.37 13.75
N THR A 20 21.97 1.01 12.59
CA THR A 20 23.05 1.98 12.30
C THR A 20 22.90 3.28 13.11
N ASP A 21 24.02 3.95 13.42
CA ASP A 21 24.00 5.22 14.15
C ASP A 21 23.18 6.31 13.41
N ALA A 22 23.19 6.31 12.07
CA ALA A 22 22.40 7.23 11.26
C ALA A 22 20.88 7.00 11.44
N PHE A 23 20.43 5.74 11.43
CA PHE A 23 19.03 5.40 11.68
C PHE A 23 18.60 5.74 13.10
N ILE A 24 19.46 5.48 14.07
CA ILE A 24 19.22 5.80 15.48
C ILE A 24 19.09 7.32 15.67
N ALA A 25 19.95 8.12 15.03
CA ALA A 25 19.88 9.57 15.09
C ALA A 25 18.58 10.12 14.49
N ASP A 26 18.14 9.59 13.35
CA ASP A 26 16.86 9.93 12.73
C ASP A 26 15.67 9.55 13.63
N PHE A 27 15.69 8.35 14.25
CA PHE A 27 14.65 7.94 15.19
C PHE A 27 14.60 8.84 16.42
N ILE A 28 15.74 9.19 17.02
CA ILE A 28 15.81 10.13 18.15
C ILE A 28 15.25 11.50 17.77
N THR A 29 15.55 11.99 16.56
CA THR A 29 15.00 13.27 16.05
C THR A 29 13.47 13.23 16.00
N LYS A 30 12.88 12.11 15.56
CA LYS A 30 11.43 11.91 15.56
C LYS A 30 10.85 11.84 16.98
N VAL A 31 11.53 11.13 17.89
CA VAL A 31 11.13 11.09 19.30
C VAL A 31 11.14 12.50 19.91
N ASP A 32 12.16 13.30 19.62
CA ASP A 32 12.27 14.68 20.08
C ASP A 32 11.15 15.57 19.52
N ALA A 33 10.77 15.38 18.25
CA ALA A 33 9.61 16.07 17.69
C ALA A 33 8.34 15.78 18.50
N VAL A 34 8.04 14.50 18.79
CA VAL A 34 6.85 14.13 19.59
C VAL A 34 6.93 14.68 21.01
N ARG A 35 8.11 14.64 21.65
CA ARG A 35 8.31 15.23 22.99
C ARG A 35 8.02 16.72 23.02
N ASN A 36 8.31 17.42 21.93
CA ASN A 36 8.07 18.86 21.78
C ASN A 36 6.65 19.20 21.31
N GLY A 37 5.75 18.22 21.25
CA GLY A 37 4.34 18.42 20.93
C GLY A 37 4.01 18.27 19.44
N GLU A 38 4.91 17.76 18.61
CA GLU A 38 4.58 17.35 17.25
C GLU A 38 3.51 16.25 17.30
N THR A 39 2.34 16.56 16.75
CA THR A 39 1.20 15.63 16.72
C THR A 39 1.13 14.89 15.38
N GLY A 40 1.89 15.33 14.38
CA GLY A 40 1.79 14.88 13.00
C GLY A 40 0.63 15.52 12.22
N MET A 41 -0.17 16.39 12.85
CA MET A 41 -1.25 17.12 12.20
C MET A 41 -0.71 18.25 11.32
N VAL A 42 -1.30 18.44 10.15
CA VAL A 42 -0.92 19.55 9.26
C VAL A 42 -1.61 20.85 9.66
N ASN A 43 -0.91 21.97 9.46
CA ASN A 43 -1.55 23.28 9.46
C ASN A 43 -2.36 23.44 8.16
N TRP A 44 -3.69 23.47 8.26
CA TRP A 44 -4.57 23.42 7.09
C TRP A 44 -4.43 24.61 6.15
N GLU A 45 -4.05 25.78 6.67
CA GLU A 45 -3.79 26.98 5.88
C GLU A 45 -2.57 26.84 4.97
N GLU A 46 -1.63 25.95 5.31
CA GLU A 46 -0.45 25.65 4.49
C GLU A 46 -0.74 24.62 3.39
N VAL A 47 -1.92 23.98 3.41
CA VAL A 47 -2.31 22.93 2.47
C VAL A 47 -2.90 23.54 1.20
N GLY A 48 -2.07 23.67 0.17
CA GLY A 48 -2.45 24.10 -1.17
C GLY A 48 -2.72 22.95 -2.14
N ASP A 49 -3.44 23.23 -3.22
CA ASP A 49 -3.76 22.26 -4.28
C ASP A 49 -2.57 22.06 -5.24
N LEU A 50 -2.51 20.90 -5.88
CA LEU A 50 -1.61 20.66 -7.00
C LEU A 50 -2.04 21.51 -8.19
N ASP A 51 -1.09 21.94 -9.01
CA ASP A 51 -1.38 22.55 -10.29
C ASP A 51 -1.54 21.47 -11.36
N PRO A 52 -2.75 21.29 -11.95
CA PRO A 52 -3.01 20.23 -12.90
C PRO A 52 -2.20 20.35 -14.20
N LYS A 53 -1.63 21.53 -14.50
CA LYS A 53 -0.80 21.74 -15.68
C LYS A 53 0.67 21.44 -15.43
N THR A 54 1.17 21.79 -14.25
CA THR A 54 2.61 21.73 -13.95
C THR A 54 3.00 20.55 -13.07
N ASP A 55 2.10 20.08 -12.20
CA ASP A 55 2.38 18.98 -11.27
C ASP A 55 1.82 17.65 -11.73
N GLU A 56 0.85 17.65 -12.65
CA GLU A 56 0.11 16.46 -13.06
C GLU A 56 0.30 16.15 -14.56
N ILE A 57 0.13 14.89 -14.93
CA ILE A 57 0.07 14.41 -16.33
C ILE A 57 -0.83 13.17 -16.38
N SER A 58 -1.65 13.01 -17.42
CA SER A 58 -2.46 11.80 -17.57
C SER A 58 -1.66 10.65 -18.19
N LEU A 59 -2.02 9.41 -17.83
CA LEU A 59 -1.43 8.22 -18.45
C LEU A 59 -1.66 8.19 -19.97
N GLU A 60 -2.83 8.66 -20.43
CA GLU A 60 -3.15 8.78 -21.86
C GLU A 60 -2.16 9.69 -22.59
N THR A 61 -1.83 10.86 -22.02
CA THR A 61 -0.83 11.78 -22.59
C THR A 61 0.57 11.16 -22.57
N ILE A 62 0.92 10.39 -21.54
CA ILE A 62 2.19 9.64 -21.53
C ILE A 62 2.22 8.64 -22.69
N HIS A 63 1.17 7.82 -22.86
CA HIS A 63 1.07 6.83 -23.92
C HIS A 63 1.16 7.45 -25.31
N SER A 64 0.50 8.59 -25.53
CA SER A 64 0.51 9.26 -26.84
C SER A 64 1.82 9.97 -27.17
N SER A 65 2.60 10.37 -26.16
CA SER A 65 3.77 11.26 -26.34
C SER A 65 5.12 10.56 -26.16
N TYR A 66 5.16 9.41 -25.46
CA TYR A 66 6.41 8.72 -25.13
C TYR A 66 6.33 7.26 -25.55
N ALA A 67 6.86 6.93 -26.73
CA ALA A 67 6.98 5.56 -27.18
C ALA A 67 7.81 4.70 -26.20
N THR A 68 7.47 3.40 -26.14
CA THR A 68 8.24 2.41 -25.39
C THR A 68 9.69 2.36 -25.90
N ASP A 69 10.64 2.51 -24.97
CA ASP A 69 12.07 2.39 -25.22
C ASP A 69 12.67 1.26 -24.36
N LEU A 70 13.07 0.16 -25.01
CA LEU A 70 13.57 -1.03 -24.31
C LEU A 70 14.88 -0.75 -23.56
N SER A 71 15.70 0.18 -24.04
CA SER A 71 16.94 0.57 -23.36
C SER A 71 16.67 1.31 -22.05
N LEU A 72 15.58 2.09 -22.02
CA LEU A 72 15.12 2.75 -20.80
C LEU A 72 14.40 1.76 -19.87
N LEU A 73 13.59 0.86 -20.43
CA LEU A 73 12.93 -0.19 -19.66
C LEU A 73 13.94 -1.12 -18.95
N SER A 74 15.08 -1.42 -19.57
CA SER A 74 16.14 -2.22 -18.93
C SER A 74 16.78 -1.56 -17.70
N LYS A 75 16.52 -0.27 -17.45
CA LYS A 75 16.97 0.45 -16.26
C LYS A 75 15.98 0.39 -15.09
N LEU A 76 14.85 -0.31 -15.26
CA LEU A 76 13.81 -0.45 -14.25
C LEU A 76 14.12 -1.55 -13.24
N VAL A 77 13.86 -1.27 -11.96
CA VAL A 77 13.67 -2.28 -10.91
C VAL A 77 12.28 -2.14 -10.29
N VAL A 78 11.63 -3.26 -9.99
CA VAL A 78 10.35 -3.29 -9.28
C VAL A 78 10.57 -3.71 -7.84
N ILE A 79 10.03 -2.94 -6.89
CA ILE A 79 10.11 -3.25 -5.47
C ILE A 79 8.70 -3.28 -4.87
N LYS A 80 8.33 -4.42 -4.28
CA LYS A 80 7.02 -4.63 -3.65
C LYS A 80 7.14 -4.58 -2.12
N LEU A 81 6.28 -3.79 -1.49
CA LEU A 81 6.18 -3.75 -0.03
C LEU A 81 5.51 -5.03 0.48
N ASN A 82 6.22 -5.79 1.32
CA ASN A 82 5.77 -7.10 1.80
C ASN A 82 6.11 -7.35 3.29
N GLY A 83 6.43 -6.30 4.05
CA GLY A 83 6.77 -6.41 5.47
C GLY A 83 5.56 -6.53 6.40
N GLY A 84 4.38 -6.12 5.95
CA GLY A 84 3.15 -6.09 6.73
C GLY A 84 2.50 -7.47 6.90
N LEU A 85 2.09 -7.78 8.13
CA LEU A 85 1.23 -8.93 8.42
C LEU A 85 -0.23 -8.54 8.15
N GLY A 86 -1.02 -9.47 7.62
CA GLY A 86 -2.45 -9.25 7.38
C GLY A 86 -3.31 -9.35 8.64
N THR A 87 -2.85 -8.81 9.77
CA THR A 87 -3.45 -9.01 11.11
C THR A 87 -4.89 -8.51 11.21
N SER A 88 -5.25 -7.47 10.46
CA SER A 88 -6.64 -7.00 10.35
C SER A 88 -7.57 -8.14 9.92
N MET A 89 -7.14 -8.90 8.90
CA MET A 89 -7.79 -10.08 8.35
C MET A 89 -7.46 -11.38 9.12
N GLY A 90 -6.75 -11.30 10.25
CA GLY A 90 -6.45 -12.48 11.08
C GLY A 90 -5.25 -13.31 10.63
N LEU A 91 -4.48 -12.86 9.65
CA LEU A 91 -3.32 -13.59 9.16
C LEU A 91 -2.15 -13.50 10.15
N ASP A 92 -1.46 -14.63 10.32
CA ASP A 92 -0.19 -14.78 11.04
C ASP A 92 1.03 -14.60 10.13
N LYS A 93 0.82 -14.61 8.81
CA LYS A 93 1.84 -14.45 7.77
C LYS A 93 1.59 -13.23 6.88
N ALA A 94 2.49 -13.03 5.91
CA ALA A 94 2.35 -11.98 4.90
C ALA A 94 1.05 -12.16 4.12
N LYS A 95 0.31 -11.06 3.90
CA LYS A 95 -0.91 -11.08 3.08
C LYS A 95 -0.63 -11.55 1.66
N SER A 96 0.58 -11.33 1.15
CA SER A 96 0.96 -11.72 -0.21
C SER A 96 0.92 -13.24 -0.46
N LEU A 97 0.85 -14.06 0.59
CA LEU A 97 0.86 -15.52 0.50
C LEU A 97 -0.54 -16.12 0.33
N ILE A 98 -1.61 -15.36 0.56
CA ILE A 98 -2.97 -15.90 0.41
C ILE A 98 -3.32 -16.04 -1.09
N PRO A 99 -4.05 -17.09 -1.50
CA PRO A 99 -4.55 -17.22 -2.87
C PRO A 99 -5.48 -16.06 -3.23
N ILE A 100 -5.47 -15.59 -4.48
CA ILE A 100 -6.33 -14.48 -4.94
C ILE A 100 -7.14 -14.85 -6.18
N LYS A 101 -6.50 -15.44 -7.19
CA LYS A 101 -7.14 -15.85 -8.45
C LYS A 101 -6.44 -17.09 -8.98
N ASP A 102 -7.20 -18.02 -9.55
CA ASP A 102 -6.69 -19.24 -10.18
C ASP A 102 -5.70 -20.03 -9.28
N SER A 103 -5.98 -20.05 -7.98
CA SER A 103 -5.14 -20.64 -6.92
C SER A 103 -3.73 -20.05 -6.76
N MET A 104 -3.39 -19.00 -7.51
CA MET A 104 -2.15 -18.24 -7.33
C MET A 104 -2.26 -17.31 -6.13
N SER A 105 -1.18 -17.24 -5.34
CA SER A 105 -1.03 -16.21 -4.31
C SER A 105 -0.77 -14.84 -4.95
N PHE A 106 -0.95 -13.74 -4.20
CA PHE A 106 -0.55 -12.41 -4.69
C PHE A 106 0.93 -12.39 -5.09
N LEU A 107 1.79 -13.04 -4.31
CA LEU A 107 3.22 -13.14 -4.58
C LEU A 107 3.49 -13.91 -5.88
N ALA A 108 2.77 -15.03 -6.11
CA ALA A 108 2.85 -15.76 -7.36
C ALA A 108 2.44 -14.87 -8.55
N VAL A 109 1.33 -14.13 -8.44
CA VAL A 109 0.88 -13.19 -9.48
C VAL A 109 1.95 -12.12 -9.76
N MET A 110 2.52 -11.49 -8.73
CA MET A 110 3.58 -10.49 -8.91
C MET A 110 4.83 -11.07 -9.60
N SER A 111 5.20 -12.31 -9.28
CA SER A 111 6.31 -12.99 -9.97
C SER A 111 6.01 -13.24 -11.45
N LYS A 112 4.78 -13.63 -11.78
CA LYS A 112 4.32 -13.88 -13.16
C LYS A 112 4.20 -12.60 -13.97
N GLN A 113 3.79 -11.48 -13.36
CA GLN A 113 3.80 -10.16 -14.00
C GLN A 113 5.22 -9.79 -14.48
N ILE A 114 6.24 -10.08 -13.68
CA ILE A 114 7.63 -9.77 -14.04
C ILE A 114 8.17 -10.75 -15.09
N GLU A 115 7.86 -12.04 -14.98
CA GLU A 115 8.19 -13.03 -16.02
C GLU A 115 7.55 -12.67 -17.38
N PHE A 116 6.30 -12.20 -17.37
CA PHE A 116 5.62 -11.69 -18.55
C PHE A 116 6.38 -10.50 -19.16
N ILE A 117 6.71 -9.47 -18.37
CA ILE A 117 7.47 -8.31 -18.85
C ILE A 117 8.82 -8.71 -19.43
N ARG A 118 9.54 -9.64 -18.79
CA ARG A 118 10.83 -10.15 -19.29
C ARG A 118 10.68 -10.84 -20.64
N SER A 119 9.64 -11.67 -20.79
CA SER A 119 9.37 -12.41 -22.02
C SER A 119 8.91 -11.49 -23.16
N GLU A 120 7.98 -10.57 -22.86
CA GLU A 120 7.37 -9.68 -23.85
C GLU A 120 8.39 -8.69 -24.43
N TYR A 121 9.23 -8.11 -23.57
CA TYR A 121 10.13 -7.03 -23.96
C TYR A 121 11.61 -7.44 -24.08
N GLY A 122 11.96 -8.68 -23.73
CA GLY A 122 13.34 -9.18 -23.80
C GLY A 122 14.33 -8.45 -22.88
N VAL A 123 13.85 -7.92 -21.75
CA VAL A 123 14.64 -7.17 -20.76
C VAL A 123 14.62 -7.86 -19.40
N ASP A 124 15.73 -7.83 -18.65
CA ASP A 124 15.78 -8.41 -17.30
C ASP A 124 15.36 -7.38 -16.23
N VAL A 125 14.04 -7.21 -16.05
CA VAL A 125 13.49 -6.36 -14.98
C VAL A 125 13.55 -7.12 -13.65
N PRO A 126 14.25 -6.64 -12.62
CA PRO A 126 14.31 -7.31 -11.32
C PRO A 126 13.07 -7.06 -10.46
N LEU A 127 12.73 -8.05 -9.63
CA LEU A 127 11.71 -7.96 -8.59
C LEU A 127 12.35 -8.13 -7.22
N LEU A 128 12.20 -7.12 -6.37
CA LEU A 128 12.63 -7.14 -4.98
C LEU A 128 11.43 -7.01 -4.05
N PHE A 129 11.48 -7.69 -2.91
CA PHE A 129 10.50 -7.57 -1.84
C PHE A 129 11.14 -6.90 -0.62
N MET A 130 10.51 -5.83 -0.14
CA MET A 130 10.83 -5.31 1.19
C MET A 130 10.04 -6.12 2.20
N ASP A 131 10.70 -7.11 2.78
CA ASP A 131 10.13 -8.03 3.77
C ASP A 131 10.40 -7.55 5.19
N SER A 132 9.72 -8.17 6.16
CA SER A 132 10.08 -8.09 7.57
C SER A 132 10.60 -9.43 8.05
N TYR A 133 11.14 -9.44 9.26
CA TYR A 133 11.56 -10.66 9.96
C TYR A 133 10.42 -11.68 10.12
N ASN A 134 9.15 -11.27 9.99
CA ASN A 134 8.00 -12.18 10.05
C ASN A 134 7.57 -12.69 8.66
N THR A 135 7.98 -12.07 7.55
CA THR A 135 7.45 -12.37 6.22
C THR A 135 8.48 -13.02 5.29
N GLN A 136 9.76 -12.68 5.41
CA GLN A 136 10.79 -13.05 4.44
C GLN A 136 10.87 -14.56 4.18
N LYS A 137 10.98 -15.36 5.24
CA LYS A 137 11.19 -16.82 5.10
C LYS A 137 10.08 -17.50 4.31
N ASP A 138 8.82 -17.15 4.58
CA ASP A 138 7.69 -17.77 3.89
C ASP A 138 7.50 -17.19 2.48
N SER A 139 7.83 -15.91 2.27
CA SER A 139 7.84 -15.30 0.93
C SER A 139 8.91 -15.90 0.00
N GLN A 140 10.11 -16.17 0.50
CA GLN A 140 11.14 -16.83 -0.30
C GLN A 140 10.75 -18.26 -0.68
N LYS A 141 10.18 -19.03 0.26
CA LYS A 141 9.65 -20.37 -0.04
C LYS A 141 8.56 -20.36 -1.11
N GLU A 142 7.68 -19.38 -1.08
CA GLU A 142 6.63 -19.24 -2.10
C GLU A 142 7.23 -18.88 -3.46
N LEU A 143 8.24 -18.00 -3.53
CA LEU A 143 8.95 -17.72 -4.80
C LEU A 143 9.64 -18.97 -5.36
N GLU A 144 10.33 -19.73 -4.51
CA GLU A 144 10.98 -20.99 -4.88
C GLU A 144 9.97 -22.02 -5.42
N LYS A 145 8.85 -22.18 -4.72
CA LYS A 145 7.74 -23.07 -5.15
C LYS A 145 7.17 -22.66 -6.51
N ASN A 146 7.09 -21.37 -6.79
CA ASN A 146 6.63 -20.83 -8.07
C ASN A 146 7.70 -20.88 -9.17
N GLY A 147 8.93 -21.32 -8.85
CA GLY A 147 10.03 -21.45 -9.79
C GLY A 147 10.62 -20.11 -10.24
N PHE A 148 10.37 -19.02 -9.50
CA PHE A 148 10.86 -17.69 -9.84
C PHE A 148 12.39 -17.64 -9.73
N LYS A 149 13.05 -17.13 -10.78
CA LYS A 149 14.52 -17.05 -10.86
C LYS A 149 14.98 -15.64 -11.17
N GLN A 150 16.08 -15.25 -10.54
CA GLN A 150 16.73 -13.97 -10.74
C GLN A 150 18.18 -14.03 -10.23
N THR A 151 19.05 -13.22 -10.82
CA THR A 151 20.46 -13.08 -10.38
C THR A 151 20.59 -12.14 -9.18
N LEU A 152 19.90 -10.99 -9.23
CA LEU A 152 19.80 -10.07 -8.11
C LEU A 152 19.04 -10.67 -6.92
N ARG A 153 19.36 -10.20 -5.71
CA ARG A 153 18.59 -10.54 -4.51
C ARG A 153 17.09 -10.28 -4.73
N THR A 154 16.26 -11.19 -4.25
CA THR A 154 14.79 -11.11 -4.35
C THR A 154 14.17 -10.39 -3.16
N SER A 155 14.91 -10.19 -2.07
CA SER A 155 14.37 -9.63 -0.84
C SER A 155 15.43 -8.87 -0.05
N PHE A 156 14.96 -7.92 0.75
CA PHE A 156 15.71 -7.26 1.81
C PHE A 156 14.79 -6.97 3.00
N LEU A 157 15.37 -6.86 4.19
CA LEU A 157 14.63 -6.69 5.43
C LEU A 157 14.48 -5.22 5.78
N GLN A 158 13.25 -4.77 5.99
CA GLN A 158 12.98 -3.49 6.64
C GLN A 158 13.49 -3.49 8.10
N ASN A 159 13.79 -2.31 8.61
CA ASN A 159 14.18 -2.11 10.00
C ASN A 159 13.03 -2.40 10.99
N LYS A 160 13.40 -2.41 12.27
CA LYS A 160 12.48 -2.40 13.41
C LYS A 160 12.87 -1.27 14.37
N VAL A 161 11.91 -0.70 15.06
CA VAL A 161 12.13 0.34 16.08
C VAL A 161 11.42 -0.05 17.38
N PRO A 162 11.93 0.38 18.54
CA PRO A 162 11.28 0.06 19.81
C PRO A 162 9.92 0.75 19.89
N ARG A 163 8.92 0.06 20.43
CA ARG A 163 7.71 0.71 20.94
C ARG A 163 8.09 1.50 22.19
N LEU A 164 7.62 2.73 22.29
CA LEU A 164 7.96 3.61 23.41
C LEU A 164 6.75 3.78 24.32
N ASP A 165 6.98 3.81 25.63
CA ASP A 165 5.96 4.23 26.58
C ASP A 165 5.47 5.65 26.25
N ALA A 166 4.16 5.85 26.20
CA ALA A 166 3.57 7.08 25.67
C ALA A 166 3.86 8.33 26.53
N LYS A 167 4.28 8.17 27.79
CA LYS A 167 4.57 9.30 28.70
C LYS A 167 6.07 9.53 28.82
N THR A 168 6.83 8.46 29.02
CA THR A 168 8.25 8.53 29.37
C THR A 168 9.18 8.41 28.16
N PHE A 169 8.64 7.99 27.00
CA PHE A 169 9.41 7.73 25.78
C PHE A 169 10.51 6.67 25.96
N VAL A 170 10.41 5.84 26.99
CA VAL A 170 11.34 4.74 27.25
C VAL A 170 10.91 3.51 26.42
N PRO A 171 11.85 2.77 25.79
CA PRO A 171 11.54 1.49 25.16
C PRO A 171 10.86 0.53 26.14
N ILE A 172 9.70 0.00 25.74
CA ILE A 172 8.98 -0.92 26.62
C ILE A 172 9.70 -2.27 26.74
N GLN A 173 9.44 -2.96 27.84
CA GLN A 173 9.91 -4.32 28.09
C GLN A 173 8.69 -5.21 28.39
N ASN A 174 8.43 -6.15 27.50
CA ASN A 174 7.35 -7.13 27.53
C ASN A 174 7.93 -8.55 27.59
N LYS A 175 7.17 -9.48 28.18
CA LYS A 175 7.51 -10.92 28.21
C LYS A 175 7.61 -11.49 26.79
N ASN A 176 6.70 -11.08 25.90
CA ASN A 176 6.80 -11.39 24.48
C ASN A 176 7.70 -10.34 23.82
N GLU A 177 8.94 -10.71 23.50
CA GLU A 177 9.92 -9.80 22.92
C GLU A 177 9.45 -9.14 21.62
N LYS A 178 8.59 -9.80 20.83
CA LYS A 178 8.00 -9.22 19.60
C LYS A 178 7.15 -7.98 19.91
N GLU A 179 6.53 -7.91 21.09
CA GLU A 179 5.75 -6.76 21.52
C GLU A 179 6.63 -5.56 21.90
N ASN A 180 7.95 -5.72 22.03
CA ASN A 180 8.87 -4.60 22.25
C ASN A 180 9.16 -3.82 20.96
N TRP A 181 8.92 -4.41 19.79
CA TRP A 181 9.37 -3.89 18.49
C TRP A 181 8.24 -3.72 17.49
N CYS A 182 8.24 -2.62 16.74
CA CYS A 182 7.36 -2.41 15.62
C CYS A 182 8.13 -2.02 14.36
N PRO A 183 7.57 -2.24 13.17
CA PRO A 183 8.13 -1.67 11.96
C PRO A 183 8.01 -0.13 11.98
N PRO A 184 8.99 0.61 11.47
CA PRO A 184 8.98 2.08 11.36
C PRO A 184 8.11 2.63 10.20
N GLY A 185 7.11 1.87 9.76
CA GLY A 185 6.33 2.16 8.57
C GLY A 185 7.08 1.86 7.26
N HIS A 186 6.38 1.99 6.13
CA HIS A 186 6.92 1.63 4.83
C HIS A 186 7.87 2.68 4.24
N GLY A 187 7.97 3.89 4.82
CA GLY A 187 8.96 4.89 4.43
C GLY A 187 10.41 4.49 4.71
N ASP A 188 10.61 3.47 5.55
CA ASP A 188 11.92 2.90 5.88
C ASP A 188 12.64 2.25 4.69
N ILE A 189 11.92 1.99 3.58
CA ILE A 189 12.50 1.49 2.34
C ILE A 189 13.73 2.29 1.89
N TYR A 190 13.68 3.62 2.01
CA TYR A 190 14.76 4.49 1.54
C TYR A 190 16.03 4.35 2.39
N PHE A 191 15.86 4.30 3.71
CA PHE A 191 16.98 4.13 4.64
C PHE A 191 17.58 2.74 4.49
N THR A 192 16.74 1.71 4.44
CA THR A 192 17.16 0.31 4.27
C THR A 192 17.93 0.13 2.96
N MET A 193 17.44 0.68 1.84
CA MET A 193 18.13 0.56 0.55
C MET A 193 19.54 1.16 0.58
N VAL A 194 19.74 2.27 1.30
CA VAL A 194 21.06 2.91 1.42
C VAL A 194 21.96 2.14 2.39
N GLN A 195 21.44 1.76 3.55
CA GLN A 195 22.21 1.09 4.61
C GLN A 195 22.71 -0.29 4.20
N GLU A 196 21.87 -1.05 3.50
CA GLU A 196 22.19 -2.40 3.04
C GLU A 196 22.96 -2.42 1.71
N GLY A 197 23.35 -1.24 1.19
CA GLY A 197 24.06 -1.10 -0.09
C GLY A 197 23.25 -1.48 -1.33
N ILE A 198 21.93 -1.67 -1.19
CA ILE A 198 21.03 -2.06 -2.29
C ILE A 198 20.97 -0.97 -3.35
N LEU A 199 20.91 0.29 -2.93
CA LEU A 199 20.91 1.43 -3.85
C LEU A 199 22.17 1.45 -4.72
N ASP A 200 23.33 1.20 -4.11
CA ASP A 200 24.62 1.16 -4.82
C ASP A 200 24.74 -0.09 -5.72
N GLU A 201 24.25 -1.24 -5.24
CA GLU A 201 24.17 -2.47 -6.05
C GLU A 201 23.34 -2.25 -7.32
N LEU A 202 22.14 -1.67 -7.18
CA LEU A 202 21.24 -1.38 -8.30
C LEU A 202 21.88 -0.41 -9.30
N LEU A 203 22.41 0.71 -8.82
CA LEU A 203 23.08 1.71 -9.66
C LEU A 203 24.30 1.13 -10.39
N SER A 204 25.12 0.31 -9.72
CA SER A 204 26.30 -0.32 -10.32
C SER A 204 25.96 -1.28 -11.46
N LYS A 205 24.73 -1.82 -11.46
CA LYS A 205 24.20 -2.71 -12.49
C LYS A 205 23.40 -1.98 -13.57
N GLY A 206 23.33 -0.65 -13.52
CA GLY A 206 22.68 0.16 -14.54
C GLY A 206 21.19 0.43 -14.31
N PHE A 207 20.63 0.05 -13.16
CA PHE A 207 19.26 0.42 -12.81
C PHE A 207 19.20 1.87 -12.35
N GLU A 208 18.27 2.65 -12.90
CA GLU A 208 18.16 4.10 -12.66
C GLU A 208 16.79 4.51 -12.12
N ILE A 209 15.74 3.69 -12.33
CA ILE A 209 14.39 3.97 -11.87
C ILE A 209 13.83 2.78 -11.09
N ALA A 210 13.23 3.04 -9.94
CA ALA A 210 12.50 2.05 -9.15
C ALA A 210 11.00 2.31 -9.19
N PHE A 211 10.22 1.26 -9.44
CA PHE A 211 8.78 1.24 -9.26
C PHE A 211 8.43 0.59 -7.93
N LEU A 212 7.87 1.35 -7.00
CA LEU A 212 7.46 0.91 -5.67
C LEU A 212 5.95 0.76 -5.61
N SER A 213 5.45 -0.34 -5.05
CA SER A 213 4.01 -0.49 -4.79
C SER A 213 3.70 -1.49 -3.68
N ASN A 214 2.48 -1.43 -3.16
CA ASN A 214 2.00 -2.37 -2.15
C ASN A 214 1.88 -3.80 -2.73
N GLY A 215 2.30 -4.82 -1.98
CA GLY A 215 2.15 -6.22 -2.38
C GLY A 215 0.69 -6.71 -2.47
N ASP A 216 -0.25 -5.97 -1.87
CA ASP A 216 -1.70 -6.26 -1.96
C ASP A 216 -2.42 -5.53 -3.10
N ASN A 217 -1.72 -4.70 -3.89
CA ASN A 217 -2.27 -4.06 -5.09
C ASN A 217 -1.74 -4.75 -6.36
N LEU A 218 -2.51 -5.69 -6.91
CA LEU A 218 -2.15 -6.40 -8.14
C LEU A 218 -2.43 -5.60 -9.43
N GLY A 219 -3.12 -4.47 -9.33
CA GLY A 219 -3.25 -3.51 -10.43
C GLY A 219 -1.98 -2.68 -10.67
N ALA A 220 -1.05 -2.65 -9.70
CA ALA A 220 0.22 -1.95 -9.83
C ALA A 220 1.22 -2.75 -10.70
N THR A 221 1.05 -2.67 -12.01
CA THR A 221 1.89 -3.33 -13.03
C THR A 221 2.88 -2.36 -13.67
N VAL A 222 3.92 -2.89 -14.32
CA VAL A 222 4.89 -2.05 -15.04
C VAL A 222 4.25 -1.45 -16.30
N ASP A 223 4.43 -0.15 -16.50
CA ASP A 223 4.09 0.53 -17.76
C ASP A 223 5.38 1.09 -18.41
N PRO A 224 5.80 0.57 -19.57
CA PRO A 224 7.04 1.00 -20.24
C PRO A 224 7.03 2.47 -20.73
N HIS A 225 5.86 3.04 -20.99
CA HIS A 225 5.74 4.43 -21.43
C HIS A 225 5.99 5.37 -20.24
N ILE A 226 5.53 4.99 -19.03
CA ILE A 226 5.86 5.71 -17.80
C ILE A 226 7.38 5.72 -17.58
N VAL A 227 8.05 4.57 -17.71
CA VAL A 227 9.52 4.50 -17.57
C VAL A 227 10.22 5.43 -18.57
N SER A 228 9.76 5.41 -19.82
CA SER A 228 10.30 6.24 -20.90
C SER A 228 10.11 7.73 -20.61
N TYR A 229 8.92 8.13 -20.15
CA TYR A 229 8.60 9.49 -19.73
C TYR A 229 9.52 9.97 -18.59
N LEU A 230 9.58 9.20 -17.50
CA LEU A 230 10.30 9.60 -16.29
C LEU A 230 11.79 9.81 -16.55
N LEU A 231 12.42 8.93 -17.35
CA LEU A 231 13.84 9.03 -17.67
C LEU A 231 14.16 10.12 -18.71
N LYS A 232 13.28 10.36 -19.70
CA LYS A 232 13.48 11.41 -20.71
C LYS A 232 13.30 12.82 -20.14
N GLU A 233 12.33 12.99 -19.25
CA GLU A 233 12.02 14.27 -18.61
C GLU A 233 12.79 14.50 -17.30
N ASP A 234 13.67 13.56 -16.93
CA ASP A 234 14.47 13.60 -15.70
C ASP A 234 13.59 13.84 -14.44
N ILE A 235 12.49 13.10 -14.35
CA ILE A 235 11.60 13.15 -13.19
C ILE A 235 12.25 12.39 -12.04
N HIS A 236 12.40 13.05 -10.89
CA HIS A 236 13.08 12.45 -9.74
C HIS A 236 12.14 11.60 -8.90
N PHE A 237 10.87 12.01 -8.79
CA PHE A 237 9.84 11.30 -8.04
C PHE A 237 8.50 11.46 -8.75
N ALA A 238 7.79 10.36 -8.92
CA ALA A 238 6.41 10.39 -9.39
C ALA A 238 5.51 9.50 -8.53
N MET A 239 4.24 9.87 -8.47
CA MET A 239 3.21 9.09 -7.78
C MET A 239 2.04 8.89 -8.73
N GLU A 240 1.60 7.64 -8.91
CA GLU A 240 0.35 7.39 -9.61
C GLU A 240 -0.82 7.75 -8.70
N MET A 241 -1.77 8.52 -9.22
CA MET A 241 -2.94 9.00 -8.51
C MET A 241 -4.18 8.70 -9.32
N THR A 242 -5.28 8.37 -8.63
CA THR A 242 -6.58 8.23 -9.30
C THR A 242 -7.39 9.51 -9.10
N PRO A 243 -8.32 9.86 -10.02
CA PRO A 243 -9.35 10.83 -9.72
C PRO A 243 -10.07 10.46 -8.41
N LYS A 244 -10.26 11.44 -7.52
CA LYS A 244 -10.89 11.21 -6.22
C LYS A 244 -12.37 10.92 -6.40
N THR A 245 -12.87 9.93 -5.67
CA THR A 245 -14.30 9.59 -5.57
C THR A 245 -14.80 9.79 -4.14
N LEU A 246 -16.12 9.82 -3.94
CA LEU A 246 -16.71 9.88 -2.59
C LEU A 246 -16.43 8.63 -1.74
N ALA A 247 -15.96 7.53 -2.34
CA ALA A 247 -15.51 6.34 -1.62
C ALA A 247 -14.09 6.53 -1.04
N ASP A 248 -13.29 7.46 -1.58
CA ASP A 248 -11.90 7.72 -1.18
C ASP A 248 -11.82 8.62 0.06
N LYS A 249 -12.33 8.10 1.19
CA LYS A 249 -12.37 8.77 2.49
C LYS A 249 -11.17 8.46 3.39
N LYS A 250 -10.46 7.35 3.15
CA LYS A 250 -9.33 6.88 3.97
C LYS A 250 -8.10 6.61 3.10
N GLY A 251 -6.99 7.26 3.43
CA GLY A 251 -5.71 7.22 2.72
C GLY A 251 -5.14 8.63 2.55
N GLY A 252 -4.35 8.86 1.49
CA GLY A 252 -3.58 10.09 1.34
C GLY A 252 -3.77 10.82 0.01
N ALA A 253 -3.44 12.11 0.02
CA ALA A 253 -3.37 12.97 -1.16
C ALA A 253 -2.04 13.74 -1.16
N ILE A 254 -1.45 13.97 -2.34
CA ILE A 254 -0.31 14.89 -2.46
C ILE A 254 -0.84 16.31 -2.54
N TYR A 255 -0.14 17.23 -1.89
CA TYR A 255 -0.49 18.63 -1.87
C TYR A 255 0.74 19.53 -1.99
N ARG A 256 0.53 20.78 -2.40
CA ARG A 256 1.56 21.82 -2.35
C ARG A 256 1.56 22.43 -0.96
N LYS A 257 2.65 22.25 -0.21
CA LYS A 257 2.85 23.02 1.02
C LYS A 257 3.17 24.46 0.65
N THR A 258 2.35 25.39 1.15
CA THR A 258 2.49 26.82 0.92
C THR A 258 2.72 27.57 2.21
N LEU A 259 3.59 28.57 2.20
CA LEU A 259 3.73 29.54 3.29
C LEU A 259 3.54 30.94 2.72
N SER A 260 2.60 31.69 3.31
CA SER A 260 2.22 33.04 2.82
C SER A 260 1.91 33.06 1.31
N GLY A 261 1.22 32.03 0.81
CA GLY A 261 0.84 31.88 -0.59
C GLY A 261 1.96 31.43 -1.54
N LYS A 262 3.18 31.18 -1.05
CA LYS A 262 4.31 30.72 -1.87
C LYS A 262 4.49 29.22 -1.74
N PHE A 263 4.69 28.53 -2.87
CA PHE A 263 5.06 27.12 -2.89
C PHE A 263 6.41 26.90 -2.21
N ILE A 264 6.46 25.92 -1.29
CA ILE A 264 7.68 25.54 -0.57
C ILE A 264 8.17 24.17 -1.04
N LYS A 265 7.29 23.18 -1.00
CA LYS A 265 7.55 21.79 -1.42
C LYS A 265 6.25 21.02 -1.56
N TYR A 266 6.33 19.82 -2.12
CA TYR A 266 5.23 18.86 -2.08
C TYR A 266 5.25 18.10 -0.75
N GLU A 267 4.08 17.69 -0.28
CA GLU A 267 3.95 16.78 0.86
C GLU A 267 2.81 15.79 0.63
N LEU A 268 2.88 14.66 1.34
CA LEU A 268 1.79 13.70 1.44
C LEU A 268 0.96 14.05 2.66
N LEU A 269 -0.35 14.22 2.45
CA LEU A 269 -1.33 14.38 3.51
C LEU A 269 -2.08 13.07 3.68
N GLU A 270 -1.91 12.41 4.82
CA GLU A 270 -2.72 11.26 5.22
C GLU A 270 -3.97 11.72 5.97
N THR A 271 -5.05 10.92 5.91
CA THR A 271 -6.32 11.22 6.62
C THR A 271 -6.11 11.48 8.11
N ALA A 272 -5.17 10.75 8.75
CA ALA A 272 -4.87 10.90 10.18
C ALA A 272 -4.20 12.22 10.56
N GLN A 273 -3.69 12.97 9.58
CA GLN A 273 -3.02 14.25 9.77
C GLN A 273 -3.97 15.45 9.55
N VAL A 274 -5.21 15.19 9.10
CA VAL A 274 -6.22 16.20 8.84
C VAL A 274 -6.85 16.64 10.17
N PRO A 275 -6.85 17.96 10.49
CA PRO A 275 -7.59 18.46 11.66
C PRO A 275 -9.09 18.15 11.54
N LYS A 276 -9.75 17.84 12.66
CA LYS A 276 -11.13 17.33 12.69
C LYS A 276 -12.13 18.27 11.99
N GLU A 277 -11.94 19.57 12.17
CA GLU A 277 -12.72 20.64 11.56
C GLU A 277 -12.65 20.66 10.02
N HIS A 278 -11.62 20.05 9.42
CA HIS A 278 -11.36 20.01 7.98
C HIS A 278 -11.59 18.63 7.35
N GLU A 279 -12.08 17.64 8.10
CA GLU A 279 -12.36 16.29 7.58
C GLU A 279 -13.33 16.29 6.39
N ASN A 280 -14.34 17.17 6.41
CA ASN A 280 -15.30 17.32 5.31
C ASN A 280 -14.65 17.87 4.03
N GLU A 281 -13.67 18.76 4.17
CA GLU A 281 -12.95 19.37 3.05
C GLU A 281 -11.97 18.37 2.42
N PHE A 282 -11.31 17.54 3.24
CA PHE A 282 -10.45 16.45 2.79
C PHE A 282 -11.24 15.32 2.10
N SER A 283 -12.40 14.96 2.63
CA SER A 283 -13.23 13.88 2.09
C SER A 283 -14.08 14.32 0.90
N GLY A 284 -14.35 15.61 0.75
CA GLY A 284 -15.03 16.20 -0.41
C GLY A 284 -14.18 16.18 -1.68
N LEU A 285 -14.81 16.56 -2.80
CA LEU A 285 -14.18 16.62 -4.13
C LEU A 285 -13.65 18.03 -4.49
N GLY A 286 -13.78 19.00 -3.57
CA GLY A 286 -13.47 20.40 -3.83
C GLY A 286 -11.97 20.69 -3.81
N LYS A 287 -11.30 20.41 -2.67
CA LYS A 287 -9.89 20.78 -2.46
C LYS A 287 -8.89 19.80 -3.07
N PHE A 288 -9.22 18.51 -3.09
CA PHE A 288 -8.36 17.46 -3.63
C PHE A 288 -9.04 16.77 -4.81
N ARG A 289 -8.47 16.93 -6.00
CA ARG A 289 -8.96 16.26 -7.22
C ARG A 289 -8.53 14.80 -7.32
N THR A 290 -7.45 14.44 -6.62
CA THR A 290 -6.72 13.19 -6.82
C THR A 290 -6.48 12.48 -5.50
N PHE A 291 -6.24 11.18 -5.58
CA PHE A 291 -6.00 10.31 -4.44
C PHE A 291 -4.78 9.43 -4.68
N SER A 292 -3.95 9.26 -3.66
CA SER A 292 -2.72 8.46 -3.73
C SER A 292 -3.06 6.98 -3.85
N THR A 293 -2.37 6.30 -4.78
CA THR A 293 -2.44 4.83 -4.89
C THR A 293 -1.34 4.12 -4.13
N ASN A 294 -0.35 4.87 -3.63
CA ASN A 294 0.93 4.36 -3.13
C ASN A 294 1.73 3.56 -4.20
N ASN A 295 1.46 3.78 -5.49
CA ASN A 295 2.34 3.38 -6.59
C ASN A 295 3.30 4.54 -6.88
N LEU A 296 4.60 4.35 -6.62
CA LEU A 296 5.63 5.38 -6.73
C LEU A 296 6.69 5.02 -7.74
N TRP A 297 7.26 6.04 -8.35
CA TRP A 297 8.41 5.92 -9.22
C TRP A 297 9.51 6.84 -8.74
N ILE A 298 10.74 6.33 -8.63
CA ILE A 298 11.85 7.07 -8.01
C ILE A 298 13.10 6.90 -8.84
N ASN A 299 13.72 8.03 -9.19
CA ASN A 299 15.04 8.04 -9.80
C ASN A 299 16.09 7.72 -8.73
N LEU A 300 16.78 6.59 -8.90
CA LEU A 300 17.76 6.07 -7.94
C LEU A 300 19.01 6.96 -7.85
N ARG A 301 19.39 7.64 -8.94
CA ARG A 301 20.50 8.61 -8.92
C ARG A 301 20.13 9.82 -8.07
N ALA A 302 18.95 10.39 -8.31
CA ALA A 302 18.44 11.50 -7.52
C ALA A 302 18.28 11.11 -6.03
N LEU A 303 17.81 9.90 -5.73
CA LEU A 303 17.72 9.40 -4.36
C LEU A 303 19.11 9.37 -3.69
N LYS A 304 20.13 8.82 -4.38
CA LYS A 304 21.50 8.77 -3.87
C LYS A 304 22.05 10.17 -3.57
N GLU A 305 21.83 11.12 -4.48
CA GLU A 305 22.25 12.51 -4.30
C GLU A 305 21.59 13.17 -3.08
N ARG A 306 20.29 12.93 -2.85
CA ARG A 306 19.58 13.48 -1.69
C ARG A 306 20.11 12.91 -0.36
N PHE A 307 20.45 11.63 -0.31
CA PHE A 307 21.12 11.05 0.86
C PHE A 307 22.54 11.61 1.06
N ASN A 308 23.31 11.80 0.00
CA ASN A 308 24.65 12.40 0.08
C ASN A 308 24.62 13.86 0.58
N GLN A 309 23.55 14.59 0.31
CA GLN A 309 23.34 15.95 0.83
C GLN A 309 22.98 15.99 2.33
N GLY A 310 22.66 14.85 2.95
CA GLY A 310 22.45 14.72 4.40
C GLY A 310 21.15 15.32 4.95
N ASN A 311 20.23 15.75 4.09
CA ASN A 311 18.95 16.37 4.50
C ASN A 311 17.72 15.63 3.96
N PHE A 312 17.85 14.34 3.68
CA PHE A 312 16.70 13.48 3.35
C PHE A 312 15.84 13.27 4.61
N SER A 313 14.55 13.58 4.53
CA SER A 313 13.62 13.46 5.66
C SER A 313 12.24 12.97 5.23
N LEU A 314 11.52 12.32 6.14
CA LEU A 314 10.18 11.81 5.91
C LEU A 314 9.23 12.36 6.97
N SER A 315 7.98 12.61 6.60
CA SER A 315 6.96 13.08 7.54
C SER A 315 6.68 12.01 8.60
N LEU A 316 6.67 12.44 9.86
CA LEU A 316 6.42 11.60 11.02
C LEU A 316 4.94 11.24 11.13
N ILE A 317 4.66 9.97 11.40
CA ILE A 317 3.35 9.47 11.80
C ILE A 317 3.46 8.95 13.24
N VAL A 318 2.62 9.47 14.13
CA VAL A 318 2.53 9.01 15.52
C VAL A 318 1.30 8.12 15.66
N ASN A 319 1.52 6.85 16.00
CA ASN A 319 0.46 5.84 16.10
C ASN A 319 0.32 5.37 17.55
N PRO A 320 -0.68 5.88 18.31
CA PRO A 320 -0.96 5.43 19.66
C PRO A 320 -1.50 4.00 19.66
N LYS A 321 -0.94 3.13 20.51
CA LYS A 321 -1.36 1.74 20.71
C LYS A 321 -1.44 1.37 22.19
N GLN A 322 -1.93 0.17 22.45
CA GLN A 322 -1.86 -0.45 23.76
C GLN A 322 -1.17 -1.81 23.66
N VAL A 323 -0.27 -2.09 24.59
CA VAL A 323 0.40 -3.38 24.76
C VAL A 323 0.22 -3.79 26.22
N ASP A 324 -0.44 -4.92 26.47
CA ASP A 324 -0.81 -5.40 27.81
C ASP A 324 -1.47 -4.31 28.69
N GLY A 325 -2.40 -3.55 28.10
CA GLY A 325 -3.10 -2.45 28.77
C GLY A 325 -2.25 -1.20 29.02
N LYS A 326 -0.97 -1.19 28.64
CA LYS A 326 -0.09 -0.02 28.74
C LYS A 326 -0.14 0.81 27.46
N PRO A 327 -0.37 2.13 27.55
CA PRO A 327 -0.30 3.03 26.40
C PRO A 327 1.13 3.14 25.85
N VAL A 328 1.30 2.92 24.56
CA VAL A 328 2.58 3.04 23.85
C VAL A 328 2.41 3.88 22.59
N ILE A 329 3.51 4.43 22.09
CA ILE A 329 3.57 5.10 20.79
C ILE A 329 4.45 4.29 19.84
N GLN A 330 4.02 4.23 18.59
CA GLN A 330 4.80 3.73 17.46
C GLN A 330 5.08 4.92 16.54
N LEU A 331 6.34 5.12 16.18
CA LEU A 331 6.74 6.17 15.25
C LEU A 331 6.98 5.54 13.89
N GLU A 332 6.20 5.98 12.91
CA GLU A 332 6.19 5.45 11.57
C GLU A 332 6.45 6.56 10.54
N THR A 333 6.77 6.16 9.32
CA THR A 333 6.85 7.06 8.16
C THR A 333 6.20 6.41 6.95
N ALA A 334 5.63 7.23 6.06
CA ALA A 334 5.05 6.77 4.81
C ALA A 334 6.02 6.99 3.64
N MET A 335 6.16 6.01 2.76
CA MET A 335 7.05 6.10 1.60
C MET A 335 6.69 7.24 0.65
N GLY A 336 5.40 7.57 0.49
CA GLY A 336 4.98 8.71 -0.33
C GLY A 336 5.42 10.07 0.22
N SER A 337 5.74 10.17 1.52
CA SER A 337 6.23 11.43 2.12
C SER A 337 7.61 11.84 1.61
N ALA A 338 8.33 10.93 0.94
CA ALA A 338 9.60 11.25 0.29
C ALA A 338 9.47 12.31 -0.80
N VAL A 339 8.27 12.54 -1.34
CA VAL A 339 7.99 13.56 -2.35
C VAL A 339 8.55 14.94 -1.97
N GLY A 340 8.53 15.30 -0.69
CA GLY A 340 9.04 16.59 -0.19
C GLY A 340 10.55 16.75 -0.29
N ASN A 341 11.29 15.71 -0.66
CA ASN A 341 12.73 15.74 -0.90
C ASN A 341 13.07 16.03 -2.37
N PHE A 342 12.10 16.11 -3.27
CA PHE A 342 12.35 16.22 -4.71
C PHE A 342 11.63 17.44 -5.30
N SER A 343 12.38 18.29 -5.99
CA SER A 343 11.83 19.43 -6.72
C SER A 343 11.17 19.02 -8.04
N LYS A 344 11.71 17.98 -8.71
CA LYS A 344 11.17 17.41 -9.96
C LYS A 344 10.18 16.29 -9.67
N PHE A 345 8.98 16.69 -9.25
CA PHE A 345 7.86 15.80 -8.98
C PHE A 345 6.88 15.75 -10.16
N LYS A 346 6.23 14.59 -10.36
CA LYS A 346 5.01 14.51 -11.18
C LYS A 346 3.96 13.55 -10.60
N GLY A 347 2.73 13.99 -10.51
CA GLY A 347 1.55 13.16 -10.30
C GLY A 347 1.04 12.56 -11.61
N ILE A 348 0.98 11.24 -11.72
CA ILE A 348 0.50 10.56 -12.94
C ILE A 348 -0.96 10.14 -12.71
N ILE A 349 -1.89 10.74 -13.46
CA ILE A 349 -3.31 10.42 -13.36
C ILE A 349 -3.59 9.11 -14.11
N ILE A 350 -3.93 8.08 -13.35
CA ILE A 350 -4.13 6.71 -13.83
C ILE A 350 -5.59 6.27 -13.76
N PRO A 351 -6.01 5.31 -14.61
CA PRO A 351 -7.30 4.66 -14.46
C PRO A 351 -7.32 3.80 -13.18
N ARG A 352 -8.53 3.57 -12.65
CA ARG A 352 -8.74 2.83 -11.39
C ARG A 352 -8.24 1.38 -11.45
N ASP A 353 -8.10 0.81 -12.65
CA ASP A 353 -7.56 -0.54 -12.85
C ASP A 353 -6.16 -0.75 -12.27
N ARG A 354 -5.38 0.33 -12.14
CA ARG A 354 -4.04 0.27 -11.54
C ARG A 354 -4.05 0.32 -10.01
N PHE A 355 -5.24 0.35 -9.42
CA PHE A 355 -5.49 0.44 -7.99
C PHE A 355 -6.56 -0.55 -7.54
N ALA A 356 -6.13 -1.81 -7.36
CA ALA A 356 -6.95 -2.92 -6.88
C ALA A 356 -6.39 -3.49 -5.55
N PRO A 357 -6.30 -2.69 -4.47
CA PRO A 357 -5.78 -3.17 -3.19
C PRO A 357 -6.75 -4.15 -2.52
N VAL A 358 -6.23 -4.96 -1.59
CA VAL A 358 -7.02 -5.83 -0.70
C VAL A 358 -6.67 -5.51 0.74
N LYS A 359 -7.50 -4.72 1.42
CA LYS A 359 -7.30 -4.30 2.82
C LYS A 359 -8.13 -5.12 3.80
N LYS A 360 -9.34 -5.53 3.39
CA LYS A 360 -10.25 -6.37 4.16
C LYS A 360 -10.81 -7.54 3.34
N THR A 361 -11.62 -8.39 3.96
CA THR A 361 -12.26 -9.55 3.33
C THR A 361 -13.34 -9.15 2.32
N GLU A 362 -13.92 -7.97 2.43
CA GLU A 362 -14.82 -7.40 1.42
C GLU A 362 -14.07 -7.15 0.10
N ASP A 363 -12.91 -6.50 0.16
CA ASP A 363 -12.04 -6.31 -1.02
C ASP A 363 -11.62 -7.66 -1.59
N TYR A 364 -11.28 -8.61 -0.71
CA TYR A 364 -10.86 -9.96 -1.08
C TYR A 364 -11.97 -10.67 -1.88
N LEU A 365 -13.22 -10.65 -1.39
CA LEU A 365 -14.37 -11.20 -2.10
C LEU A 365 -14.52 -10.59 -3.49
N ILE A 366 -14.45 -9.26 -3.60
CA ILE A 366 -14.58 -8.55 -4.87
C ILE A 366 -13.52 -9.04 -5.86
N ARG A 367 -12.24 -9.09 -5.45
CA ARG A 367 -11.13 -9.52 -6.32
C ARG A 367 -11.21 -11.00 -6.71
N ARG A 368 -11.77 -11.84 -5.83
CA ARG A 368 -11.98 -13.28 -6.08
C ARG A 368 -13.15 -13.55 -7.02
N SER A 369 -14.21 -12.74 -6.96
CA SER A 369 -15.39 -12.83 -7.84
C SER A 369 -15.08 -12.57 -9.32
N ASP A 370 -16.04 -12.83 -10.19
CA ASP A 370 -15.99 -12.57 -11.63
C ASP A 370 -16.08 -11.07 -12.01
N ALA A 371 -16.26 -10.17 -11.04
CA ALA A 371 -16.14 -8.73 -11.27
C ALA A 371 -14.71 -8.27 -11.59
N TYR A 372 -13.72 -9.09 -11.23
CA TYR A 372 -12.31 -8.92 -11.56
C TYR A 372 -11.76 -10.15 -12.28
N VAL A 373 -10.87 -9.91 -13.23
CA VAL A 373 -10.22 -10.95 -14.02
C VAL A 373 -8.70 -10.78 -13.96
N LEU A 374 -8.00 -11.90 -13.94
CA LEU A 374 -6.55 -11.95 -14.15
C LEU A 374 -6.30 -12.03 -15.66
N ASN A 375 -5.73 -10.98 -16.23
CA ASN A 375 -5.47 -10.89 -17.66
C ASN A 375 -4.25 -11.76 -18.06
N SER A 376 -3.99 -11.87 -19.36
CA SER A 376 -2.84 -12.62 -19.90
C SER A 376 -1.48 -12.08 -19.48
N ASP A 377 -1.40 -10.79 -19.14
CA ASP A 377 -0.21 -10.12 -18.56
C ASP A 377 -0.15 -10.24 -17.03
N PHE A 378 -1.04 -11.05 -16.44
CA PHE A 378 -1.23 -11.24 -15.01
C PHE A 378 -1.64 -9.95 -14.25
N SER A 379 -2.10 -8.90 -14.93
CA SER A 379 -2.74 -7.77 -14.28
C SER A 379 -4.13 -8.17 -13.77
N LEU A 380 -4.48 -7.75 -12.55
CA LEU A 380 -5.82 -7.95 -11.99
C LEU A 380 -6.64 -6.69 -12.21
N THR A 381 -7.61 -6.75 -13.12
CA THR A 381 -8.42 -5.58 -13.49
C THR A 381 -9.91 -5.88 -13.43
N MET A 382 -10.73 -4.82 -13.35
CA MET A 382 -12.17 -4.97 -13.46
C MET A 382 -12.55 -5.50 -14.86
N THR A 383 -13.43 -6.49 -14.90
CA THR A 383 -13.81 -7.20 -16.13
C THR A 383 -14.45 -6.26 -17.15
N LYS A 384 -14.22 -6.51 -18.45
CA LYS A 384 -14.70 -5.65 -19.55
C LYS A 384 -16.22 -5.55 -19.58
N GLU A 385 -16.92 -6.66 -19.37
CA GLU A 385 -18.38 -6.76 -19.37
C GLU A 385 -19.00 -5.83 -18.31
N ARG A 386 -18.37 -5.73 -17.14
CA ARG A 386 -18.78 -4.82 -16.07
C ARG A 386 -18.61 -3.36 -16.48
N LYS A 387 -17.44 -3.00 -17.03
CA LYS A 387 -17.16 -1.64 -17.53
C LYS A 387 -18.11 -1.24 -18.65
N SER A 388 -18.38 -2.15 -19.59
CA SER A 388 -19.32 -1.92 -20.69
C SER A 388 -20.76 -1.73 -20.21
N ALA A 389 -21.12 -2.29 -19.05
CA ALA A 389 -22.40 -2.04 -18.39
C ALA A 389 -22.45 -0.71 -17.62
N GLY A 390 -21.37 0.10 -17.65
CA GLY A 390 -21.29 1.37 -16.92
C GLY A 390 -21.11 1.22 -15.40
N LEU A 391 -20.76 0.01 -14.94
CA LEU A 391 -20.60 -0.30 -13.51
C LEU A 391 -19.16 -0.05 -13.06
N GLY A 392 -19.02 0.63 -11.91
CA GLY A 392 -17.73 0.90 -11.25
C GLY A 392 -17.40 -0.09 -10.15
N GLU A 393 -16.71 0.37 -9.11
CA GLU A 393 -16.41 -0.46 -7.93
C GLU A 393 -17.68 -0.96 -7.22
N ILE A 394 -17.56 -2.10 -6.54
CA ILE A 394 -18.66 -2.75 -5.82
C ILE A 394 -18.63 -2.33 -4.35
N LEU A 395 -19.79 -1.97 -3.79
CA LEU A 395 -19.92 -1.80 -2.35
C LEU A 395 -20.24 -3.14 -1.70
N VAL A 396 -19.28 -3.74 -1.01
CA VAL A 396 -19.50 -4.95 -0.21
C VAL A 396 -19.44 -4.59 1.28
N LEU A 397 -20.44 -4.99 2.04
CA LEU A 397 -20.51 -4.87 3.50
C LEU A 397 -20.77 -6.25 4.09
N LEU A 398 -19.80 -6.79 4.83
CA LEU A 398 -19.92 -8.06 5.52
C LEU A 398 -19.95 -7.84 7.03
N ASP A 399 -20.74 -8.64 7.74
CA ASP A 399 -20.78 -8.62 9.20
C ASP A 399 -19.39 -8.93 9.81
N GLU A 400 -18.74 -7.93 10.40
CA GLU A 400 -17.40 -8.07 10.96
C GLU A 400 -17.31 -9.15 12.06
N THR A 401 -18.43 -9.55 12.66
CA THR A 401 -18.49 -10.63 13.65
C THR A 401 -18.15 -12.00 13.04
N HIS A 402 -18.53 -12.21 11.77
CA HIS A 402 -18.46 -13.49 11.10
C HIS A 402 -17.46 -13.54 9.94
N TYR A 403 -17.21 -12.42 9.25
CA TYR A 403 -16.43 -12.43 7.99
C TYR A 403 -15.11 -11.65 8.07
N LYS A 404 -14.77 -11.05 9.21
CA LYS A 404 -13.57 -10.20 9.31
C LYS A 404 -12.27 -10.96 9.19
N LYS A 405 -12.21 -12.19 9.72
CA LYS A 405 -11.01 -13.03 9.70
C LYS A 405 -11.06 -13.96 8.49
N ILE A 406 -9.93 -14.14 7.83
CA ILE A 406 -9.83 -14.90 6.58
C ILE A 406 -10.32 -16.34 6.75
N ASP A 407 -9.97 -17.01 7.86
CA ASP A 407 -10.40 -18.39 8.12
C ASP A 407 -11.92 -18.50 8.28
N GLN A 408 -12.56 -17.48 8.88
CA GLN A 408 -14.01 -17.42 9.02
C GLN A 408 -14.68 -17.06 7.69
N PHE A 409 -14.07 -16.14 6.93
CA PHE A 409 -14.52 -15.80 5.59
C PHE A 409 -14.49 -17.04 4.68
N ASP A 410 -13.39 -17.79 4.63
CA ASP A 410 -13.23 -19.00 3.82
C ASP A 410 -14.10 -20.16 4.35
N SER A 411 -14.51 -20.15 5.62
CA SER A 411 -15.47 -21.12 6.15
C SER A 411 -16.90 -20.85 5.67
N LEU A 412 -17.25 -19.58 5.42
CA LEU A 412 -18.59 -19.15 5.01
C LEU A 412 -18.73 -18.86 3.50
N PHE A 413 -17.65 -18.60 2.78
CA PHE A 413 -17.64 -18.48 1.32
C PHE A 413 -16.97 -19.69 0.69
N LYS A 414 -17.73 -20.78 0.53
CA LYS A 414 -17.27 -21.98 -0.20
C LYS A 414 -17.36 -21.79 -1.71
N GLU A 415 -18.39 -21.07 -2.13
CA GLU A 415 -18.57 -20.59 -3.50
C GLU A 415 -18.66 -19.06 -3.47
N TYR A 416 -17.94 -18.39 -4.37
CA TYR A 416 -18.04 -16.94 -4.50
C TYR A 416 -19.26 -16.59 -5.36
N PRO A 417 -20.18 -15.74 -4.89
CA PRO A 417 -21.25 -15.24 -5.75
C PRO A 417 -20.66 -14.50 -6.96
N SER A 418 -21.32 -14.62 -8.11
CA SER A 418 -21.04 -13.73 -9.23
C SER A 418 -21.44 -12.32 -8.86
N LEU A 419 -20.48 -11.40 -8.93
CA LEU A 419 -20.63 -9.98 -8.66
C LEU A 419 -20.56 -9.14 -9.94
N LEU A 420 -20.54 -9.78 -11.11
CA LEU A 420 -20.37 -9.12 -12.41
C LEU A 420 -21.29 -7.90 -12.59
N TYR A 421 -22.56 -8.04 -12.25
CA TYR A 421 -23.57 -6.97 -12.32
C TYR A 421 -24.05 -6.49 -10.94
N CYS A 422 -23.35 -6.83 -9.86
CA CYS A 422 -23.68 -6.40 -8.51
C CYS A 422 -23.16 -4.96 -8.28
N GLU A 423 -24.01 -4.09 -7.72
CA GLU A 423 -23.64 -2.74 -7.29
C GLU A 423 -23.34 -2.70 -5.79
N GLU A 424 -24.17 -3.39 -5.01
CA GLU A 424 -24.08 -3.46 -3.55
C GLU A 424 -24.40 -4.86 -3.06
N LEU A 425 -23.56 -5.41 -2.19
CA LEU A 425 -23.82 -6.64 -1.43
C LEU A 425 -23.72 -6.33 0.06
N VAL A 426 -24.80 -6.57 0.80
CA VAL A 426 -24.79 -6.52 2.27
C VAL A 426 -25.10 -7.91 2.82
N VAL A 427 -24.23 -8.42 3.71
CA VAL A 427 -24.44 -9.70 4.40
C VAL A 427 -24.42 -9.46 5.90
N SER A 428 -25.56 -9.67 6.56
CA SER A 428 -25.73 -9.51 8.01
C SER A 428 -26.03 -10.85 8.66
N GLY A 429 -25.29 -11.18 9.74
CA GLY A 429 -25.36 -12.48 10.38
C GLY A 429 -24.59 -13.60 9.65
N GLU A 430 -24.61 -14.79 10.25
CA GLU A 430 -23.84 -15.95 9.82
C GLU A 430 -24.52 -16.69 8.64
N ILE A 431 -23.97 -16.56 7.44
CA ILE A 431 -24.55 -17.08 6.18
C ILE A 431 -23.45 -17.78 5.37
N LEU A 432 -23.68 -19.05 5.06
CA LEU A 432 -22.83 -19.87 4.22
C LEU A 432 -23.25 -19.77 2.75
N PHE A 433 -22.36 -19.23 1.91
CA PHE A 433 -22.43 -19.29 0.45
C PHE A 433 -21.83 -20.64 -0.01
N ASP A 434 -22.69 -21.65 -0.10
CA ASP A 434 -22.36 -23.04 -0.44
C ASP A 434 -22.67 -23.44 -1.89
N VAL A 435 -23.33 -22.56 -2.64
CA VAL A 435 -23.70 -22.80 -4.04
C VAL A 435 -23.44 -21.56 -4.89
N PRO A 436 -23.12 -21.73 -6.19
CA PRO A 436 -22.92 -20.60 -7.08
C PRO A 436 -24.24 -19.86 -7.32
N VAL A 437 -24.23 -18.54 -7.09
CA VAL A 437 -25.37 -17.65 -7.31
C VAL A 437 -24.92 -16.36 -7.99
N ALA A 438 -25.81 -15.74 -8.78
CA ALA A 438 -25.58 -14.44 -9.41
C ALA A 438 -26.29 -13.32 -8.66
N LEU A 439 -25.56 -12.24 -8.38
CA LEU A 439 -26.09 -11.05 -7.72
C LEU A 439 -26.11 -9.88 -8.70
N LYS A 440 -27.28 -9.23 -8.84
CA LYS A 440 -27.48 -8.10 -9.74
C LYS A 440 -28.05 -6.88 -9.03
N GLY A 441 -27.50 -5.70 -9.30
CA GLY A 441 -27.88 -4.46 -8.61
C GLY A 441 -27.59 -4.53 -7.11
N LYS A 442 -28.53 -4.13 -6.27
CA LYS A 442 -28.34 -4.05 -4.81
C LYS A 442 -29.00 -5.25 -4.11
N VAL A 443 -28.20 -6.14 -3.52
CA VAL A 443 -28.68 -7.36 -2.86
C VAL A 443 -28.27 -7.36 -1.38
N LYS A 444 -29.22 -7.70 -0.50
CA LYS A 444 -28.97 -7.82 0.94
C LYS A 444 -29.40 -9.19 1.45
N PHE A 445 -28.55 -9.87 2.19
CA PHE A 445 -28.88 -11.08 2.93
C PHE A 445 -28.84 -10.80 4.43
N GLN A 446 -29.91 -11.17 5.13
CA GLN A 446 -30.08 -10.94 6.56
C GLN A 446 -30.44 -12.24 7.26
N ASN A 447 -29.55 -12.73 8.12
CA ASN A 447 -29.84 -13.82 9.03
C ASN A 447 -30.22 -13.24 10.40
N LEU A 448 -31.50 -13.34 10.77
CA LEU A 448 -32.03 -12.85 12.05
C LEU A 448 -32.19 -13.96 13.10
N SER A 449 -31.86 -15.20 12.74
CA SER A 449 -32.17 -16.39 13.56
C SER A 449 -31.13 -16.68 14.64
N GLY A 450 -29.93 -16.09 14.55
CA GLY A 450 -28.82 -16.32 15.48
C GLY A 450 -28.06 -17.65 15.27
N GLY A 451 -28.42 -18.45 14.26
CA GLY A 451 -27.68 -19.65 13.86
C GLY A 451 -27.40 -19.68 12.36
N LEU A 452 -26.44 -20.50 11.94
CA LEU A 452 -25.99 -20.59 10.55
C LEU A 452 -27.15 -20.79 9.54
N LYS A 453 -27.17 -19.97 8.49
CA LYS A 453 -28.06 -20.13 7.33
C LYS A 453 -27.25 -20.43 6.07
N THR A 454 -27.85 -21.11 5.10
CA THR A 454 -27.17 -21.48 3.87
C THR A 454 -27.87 -20.86 2.66
N ILE A 455 -27.12 -20.45 1.65
CA ILE A 455 -27.71 -19.91 0.41
C ILE A 455 -28.47 -21.00 -0.34
N SER A 456 -28.01 -22.24 -0.29
CA SER A 456 -28.71 -23.40 -0.89
C SER A 456 -30.15 -23.57 -0.42
N SER A 457 -30.49 -23.19 0.82
CA SER A 457 -31.86 -23.34 1.33
C SER A 457 -32.87 -22.46 0.59
N LEU A 458 -32.41 -21.43 -0.13
CA LEU A 458 -33.25 -20.55 -0.91
C LEU A 458 -33.68 -21.15 -2.26
N ASN A 459 -33.03 -22.23 -2.73
CA ASN A 459 -33.30 -22.90 -4.01
C ASN A 459 -33.35 -21.94 -5.21
N ARG A 460 -32.49 -20.92 -5.21
CA ARG A 460 -32.42 -19.87 -6.23
C ARG A 460 -31.00 -19.72 -6.73
N LYS A 461 -30.85 -19.40 -8.02
CA LYS A 461 -29.55 -19.17 -8.67
C LYS A 461 -29.23 -17.69 -8.90
N GLU A 462 -30.23 -16.82 -8.74
CA GLU A 462 -30.09 -15.39 -8.99
C GLU A 462 -30.90 -14.55 -7.99
N PHE A 463 -30.31 -13.43 -7.58
CA PHE A 463 -30.91 -12.43 -6.71
C PHE A 463 -30.70 -11.03 -7.31
N GLN A 464 -31.75 -10.21 -7.34
CA GLN A 464 -31.70 -8.92 -8.00
C GLN A 464 -32.52 -7.86 -7.26
N ASN A 465 -31.86 -6.76 -6.88
CA ASN A 465 -32.51 -5.57 -6.27
C ASN A 465 -33.45 -5.90 -5.11
N GLU A 466 -33.04 -6.80 -4.22
CA GLU A 466 -33.90 -7.34 -3.16
C GLU A 466 -33.15 -7.51 -1.83
N THR A 467 -33.93 -7.61 -0.76
CA THR A 467 -33.45 -8.00 0.58
C THR A 467 -34.06 -9.36 0.92
N ILE A 468 -33.22 -10.31 1.28
CA ILE A 468 -33.57 -11.69 1.62
C ILE A 468 -33.33 -11.88 3.12
N SER A 469 -34.36 -12.29 3.83
CA SER A 469 -34.25 -12.74 5.23
C SER A 469 -34.24 -14.26 5.29
N LEU A 470 -33.19 -14.85 5.90
CA LEU A 470 -33.00 -16.31 6.01
C LEU A 470 -33.38 -16.89 7.37
#